data_AF-A0A1F7NEX0-F1
#
_entry.id   AF-A0A1F7NEX0-F1
#
_cell.length_a   1.000
_cell.length_b   1.000
_cell.length_c   1.000
_cell.angle_alpha   90.00
_cell.angle_beta   90.00
_cell.angle_gamma   90.00
#
_symmetry.space_group_name_H-M   'P 1'
#
loop_
_entity.id
_entity.type
_entity.pdbx_description
1 polymer ?
#
loop_
_entity_poly.entity_id
_entity_poly.type
_entity_poly.pdbx_seq_one_letter_code
_entity_poly.pdbx_strand_id
1 'polypeptide(L)'
;LLGAACLAFGAVASLLWLAVGFAALRFLAQGSLMLTCANLVSQWFSRRRGFALSLMALGFAVSMAVHPPLGQYLIETIGWRRAWVVLGVLTWALLLPPVLLLVHDAPEDLGLRPDGDARETAEAPPGGRAAPPVSGLTLRETLGTSAFYILGAGWFAIAMLVTTLHFYQVSILGAQGVAAETAARVFPVSALTMVVAMPFVGRLFDRRRTRHVFAGALLVTTASLVGVTFVHDVTTAVLYAMLFGLNNACSMTMFGYLWPRYFGRLHLGSIQGTGQMIGVVGASLGPLPVGLAFDLIGSASGTLRLLALLPLACAAAAALFLRTPAGVTGSEHLD
;
A
#
# COMPACT_ATOMS: atom_id res chain seq x y z
N LEU A 1 -5.11 20.78 -2.30
CA LEU A 1 -5.67 20.37 -3.62
C LEU A 1 -6.83 19.38 -3.51
N LEU A 2 -6.70 18.29 -2.73
CA LEU A 2 -7.78 17.29 -2.61
C LEU A 2 -9.14 17.89 -2.20
N GLY A 3 -9.20 18.76 -1.19
CA GLY A 3 -10.45 19.42 -0.79
C GLY A 3 -11.09 20.24 -1.92
N ALA A 4 -10.29 20.94 -2.74
CA ALA A 4 -10.77 21.64 -3.93
C ALA A 4 -11.33 20.68 -4.98
N ALA A 5 -10.71 19.52 -5.18
CA ALA A 5 -11.23 18.50 -6.08
C ALA A 5 -12.57 17.94 -5.61
N CYS A 6 -12.75 17.71 -4.30
CA CYS A 6 -14.05 17.33 -3.73
C CYS A 6 -15.12 18.40 -3.98
N LEU A 7 -14.80 19.67 -3.72
CA LEU A 7 -15.70 20.80 -3.99
C LEU A 7 -16.09 20.87 -5.48
N ALA A 8 -15.10 20.77 -6.37
CA ALA A 8 -15.31 20.78 -7.82
C ALA A 8 -16.12 19.57 -8.31
N PHE A 9 -15.97 18.41 -7.66
CA PHE A 9 -16.75 17.21 -7.95
C PHE A 9 -18.21 17.35 -7.49
N GLY A 10 -18.48 18.02 -6.37
CA GLY A 10 -19.86 18.37 -5.96
C GLY A 10 -20.56 19.29 -6.98
N ALA A 11 -19.80 20.12 -7.68
CA ALA A 11 -20.29 21.09 -8.67
C ALA A 11 -20.45 20.53 -10.10
N VAL A 12 -20.25 19.23 -10.32
CA VAL A 12 -20.26 18.62 -11.67
C VAL A 12 -21.56 18.92 -12.45
N ALA A 13 -21.47 19.54 -13.63
CA ALA A 13 -22.64 19.83 -14.47
C ALA A 13 -22.75 18.97 -15.74
N SER A 14 -21.69 18.27 -16.12
CA SER A 14 -21.63 17.46 -17.35
C SER A 14 -20.85 16.17 -17.15
N LEU A 15 -21.01 15.21 -18.06
CA LEU A 15 -20.29 13.93 -18.04
C LEU A 15 -18.77 14.13 -18.12
N LEU A 16 -18.30 15.05 -18.96
CA LEU A 16 -16.87 15.36 -19.06
C LEU A 16 -16.35 15.92 -17.74
N TRP A 17 -17.10 16.82 -17.09
CA TRP A 17 -16.72 17.35 -15.79
C TRP A 17 -16.74 16.28 -14.69
N LEU A 18 -17.66 15.31 -14.77
CA LEU A 18 -17.68 14.14 -13.90
C LEU A 18 -16.40 13.32 -14.06
N ALA A 19 -16.01 13.03 -15.30
CA ALA A 19 -14.81 12.24 -15.60
C ALA A 19 -13.53 12.96 -15.11
N VAL A 20 -13.40 14.25 -15.41
CA VAL A 20 -12.26 15.07 -14.97
C VAL A 20 -12.22 15.21 -13.46
N GLY A 21 -13.36 15.45 -12.81
CA GLY A 21 -13.44 15.55 -11.36
C GLY A 21 -13.13 14.21 -10.67
N PHE A 22 -13.61 13.09 -11.21
CA PHE A 22 -13.29 11.76 -10.70
C PHE A 22 -11.80 11.46 -10.85
N ALA A 23 -11.21 11.79 -12.00
CA ALA A 23 -9.77 11.67 -12.23
C ALA A 23 -9.00 12.53 -11.23
N ALA A 24 -9.39 13.79 -11.02
CA ALA A 24 -8.76 14.69 -10.05
C ALA A 24 -8.81 14.14 -8.62
N LEU A 25 -9.96 13.62 -8.17
CA LEU A 25 -10.08 12.93 -6.88
C LEU A 25 -9.10 11.76 -6.78
N ARG A 26 -9.02 10.94 -7.84
CA ARG A 26 -8.17 9.75 -7.86
C ARG A 26 -6.68 10.09 -7.81
N PHE A 27 -6.24 11.07 -8.60
CA PHE A 27 -4.85 11.51 -8.68
C PHE A 27 -4.42 12.27 -7.43
N LEU A 28 -5.27 13.15 -6.89
CA LEU A 28 -4.91 13.96 -5.72
C LEU A 28 -5.01 13.19 -4.40
N ALA A 29 -5.92 12.21 -4.29
CA ALA A 29 -6.03 11.37 -3.10
C ALA A 29 -4.99 10.23 -3.11
N GLN A 30 -5.22 9.18 -3.90
CA GLN A 30 -4.35 7.99 -3.86
C GLN A 30 -3.00 8.25 -4.53
N GLY A 31 -2.93 9.09 -5.56
CA GLY A 31 -1.67 9.38 -6.26
C GLY A 31 -0.74 10.27 -5.43
N SER A 32 -1.21 11.48 -5.10
CA SER A 32 -0.40 12.50 -4.43
C SER A 32 -0.38 12.32 -2.90
N LEU A 33 -1.53 12.41 -2.23
CA LEU A 33 -1.56 12.49 -0.77
C LEU A 33 -0.97 11.23 -0.10
N MET A 34 -1.34 10.04 -0.55
CA MET A 34 -0.80 8.78 -0.02
C MET A 34 0.72 8.70 -0.17
N LEU A 35 1.23 9.09 -1.34
CA LEU A 35 2.66 9.08 -1.65
C LEU A 35 3.41 10.11 -0.80
N THR A 36 2.87 11.32 -0.66
CA THR A 36 3.44 12.38 0.20
C THR A 36 3.52 11.94 1.66
N CYS A 37 2.45 11.37 2.21
CA CYS A 37 2.45 10.87 3.60
C CYS A 37 3.47 9.74 3.80
N ALA A 38 3.52 8.76 2.89
CA ALA A 38 4.47 7.65 2.97
C ALA A 38 5.92 8.12 2.86
N ASN A 39 6.19 9.08 1.98
CA ASN A 39 7.50 9.71 1.84
C ASN A 39 7.91 10.45 3.11
N LEU A 40 7.04 11.32 3.61
CA LEU A 40 7.27 12.10 4.84
C LEU A 40 7.61 11.17 6.01
N VAL A 41 6.82 10.12 6.25
CA VAL A 41 7.11 9.16 7.34
C VAL A 41 8.43 8.44 7.11
N SER A 42 8.73 8.04 5.87
CA SER A 42 10.00 7.39 5.52
C SER A 42 11.21 8.32 5.68
N GLN A 43 10.99 9.64 5.69
CA GLN A 43 12.03 10.62 5.94
C GLN A 43 12.41 10.72 7.43
N TRP A 44 11.43 10.59 8.30
CA TRP A 44 11.61 10.73 9.74
C TRP A 44 12.11 9.45 10.42
N PHE A 45 11.79 8.29 9.85
CA PHE A 45 12.10 6.99 10.45
C PHE A 45 12.99 6.14 9.53
N SER A 46 14.08 5.62 10.10
CA SER A 46 15.02 4.74 9.41
C SER A 46 14.94 3.32 9.99
N ARG A 47 15.32 3.16 11.27
CA ARG A 47 15.34 1.89 12.01
C ARG A 47 13.95 1.39 12.38
N ARG A 48 12.99 2.29 12.56
CA ARG A 48 11.58 1.97 12.92
C ARG A 48 10.60 2.25 11.78
N ARG A 49 11.10 2.27 10.54
CA ARG A 49 10.34 2.69 9.36
C ARG A 49 9.12 1.80 9.12
N GLY A 50 9.28 0.49 9.21
CA GLY A 50 8.19 -0.46 8.98
C GLY A 50 7.06 -0.26 9.98
N PHE A 51 7.37 -0.10 11.26
CA PHE A 51 6.38 0.22 12.29
C PHE A 51 5.73 1.60 12.09
N ALA A 52 6.51 2.65 11.77
CA ALA A 52 5.96 3.99 11.55
C ALA A 52 4.99 4.03 10.35
N LEU A 53 5.36 3.37 9.25
CA LEU A 53 4.52 3.24 8.06
C LEU A 53 3.27 2.40 8.32
N SER A 54 3.36 1.33 9.11
CA SER A 54 2.18 0.53 9.45
C SER A 54 1.22 1.29 10.36
N LEU A 55 1.73 2.10 11.30
CA LEU A 55 0.93 3.01 12.11
C LEU A 55 0.23 4.07 11.25
N MET A 56 0.93 4.67 10.29
CA MET A 56 0.33 5.56 9.28
C MET A 56 -0.78 4.84 8.49
N ALA A 57 -0.55 3.60 8.08
CA ALA A 57 -1.50 2.80 7.30
C ALA A 57 -2.78 2.44 8.09
N LEU A 58 -2.76 2.44 9.43
CA LEU A 58 -3.98 2.27 10.23
C LEU A 58 -5.02 3.36 9.94
N GLY A 59 -4.60 4.57 9.56
CA GLY A 59 -5.50 5.64 9.14
C GLY A 59 -6.36 5.25 7.93
N PHE A 60 -5.85 4.40 7.03
CA PHE A 60 -6.62 3.87 5.91
C PHE A 60 -7.76 2.96 6.39
N ALA A 61 -7.49 2.10 7.37
CA ALA A 61 -8.49 1.20 7.93
C ALA A 61 -9.61 1.96 8.66
N VAL A 62 -9.24 2.96 9.47
CA VAL A 62 -10.21 3.85 10.12
C VAL A 62 -11.04 4.58 9.07
N SER A 63 -10.40 5.06 8.00
CA SER A 63 -11.08 5.71 6.89
C SER A 63 -12.12 4.80 6.22
N MET A 64 -11.78 3.54 5.94
CA MET A 64 -12.72 2.56 5.37
C MET A 64 -13.90 2.23 6.27
N ALA A 65 -13.74 2.29 7.59
CA ALA A 65 -14.84 2.07 8.54
C ALA A 65 -15.77 3.29 8.66
N VAL A 66 -15.21 4.51 8.62
CA VAL A 66 -15.95 5.75 8.90
C VAL A 66 -16.57 6.37 7.65
N HIS A 67 -15.87 6.37 6.51
CA HIS A 67 -16.30 7.12 5.32
C HIS A 67 -17.54 6.55 4.63
N PRO A 68 -17.74 5.23 4.45
CA PRO A 68 -18.96 4.70 3.85
C PRO A 68 -20.25 5.08 4.59
N PRO A 69 -20.40 4.85 5.92
CA PRO A 69 -21.61 5.24 6.63
C PRO A 69 -21.78 6.76 6.70
N LEU A 70 -20.69 7.53 6.85
CA LEU A 70 -20.74 8.99 6.80
C LEU A 70 -21.21 9.49 5.42
N GLY A 71 -20.68 8.91 4.35
CA GLY A 71 -21.03 9.24 2.97
C GLY A 71 -22.50 8.93 2.69
N GLN A 72 -22.98 7.76 3.11
CA GLN A 72 -24.39 7.39 3.00
C GLN A 72 -25.28 8.39 3.75
N TYR A 73 -24.99 8.68 5.02
CA TYR A 73 -25.74 9.65 5.81
C TYR A 73 -25.79 11.04 5.16
N LEU A 74 -24.66 11.55 4.65
CA LEU A 74 -24.61 12.84 3.96
C LEU A 74 -25.40 12.81 2.64
N ILE A 75 -25.33 11.71 1.88
CA ILE A 75 -26.10 11.57 0.64
C ILE A 75 -27.60 11.56 0.92
N GLU A 76 -28.05 10.85 1.95
CA GLU A 76 -29.47 10.74 2.32
C GLU A 76 -30.04 12.06 2.85
N THR A 77 -29.24 12.84 3.59
CA THR A 77 -29.71 14.08 4.25
C THR A 77 -29.59 15.32 3.38
N ILE A 78 -28.48 15.47 2.64
CA ILE A 78 -28.16 16.70 1.91
C ILE A 78 -27.85 16.47 0.43
N GLY A 79 -27.94 15.23 -0.05
CA GLY A 79 -27.63 14.85 -1.42
C GLY A 79 -26.13 14.75 -1.70
N TRP A 80 -25.78 13.94 -2.70
CA TRP A 80 -24.38 13.62 -3.02
C TRP A 80 -23.52 14.84 -3.38
N ARG A 81 -24.09 15.85 -4.04
CA ARG A 81 -23.36 17.08 -4.41
C ARG A 81 -22.85 17.83 -3.18
N ARG A 82 -23.74 18.06 -2.21
CA ARG A 82 -23.38 18.76 -0.96
C ARG A 82 -22.54 17.86 -0.06
N ALA A 83 -22.74 16.55 -0.10
CA ALA A 83 -21.87 15.59 0.59
C ALA A 83 -20.40 15.76 0.18
N TRP A 84 -20.10 15.87 -1.12
CA TRP A 84 -18.73 16.12 -1.60
C TRP A 84 -18.15 17.48 -1.16
N VAL A 85 -18.98 18.52 -1.11
CA VAL A 85 -18.58 19.82 -0.56
C VAL A 85 -18.19 19.69 0.92
N VAL A 86 -19.03 19.02 1.73
CA VAL A 86 -18.75 18.77 3.15
C VAL A 86 -17.47 17.95 3.32
N LEU A 87 -17.29 16.87 2.57
CA LEU A 87 -16.06 16.06 2.61
C LEU A 87 -14.82 16.86 2.20
N GLY A 88 -14.93 17.77 1.23
CA GLY A 88 -13.85 18.66 0.84
C GLY A 88 -13.45 19.64 1.94
N VAL A 89 -14.44 20.26 2.59
CA VAL A 89 -14.22 21.17 3.73
C VAL A 89 -13.64 20.41 4.92
N LEU A 90 -14.17 19.21 5.24
CA LEU A 90 -13.62 18.35 6.30
C LEU A 90 -12.17 17.97 6.01
N THR A 91 -11.83 17.64 4.77
CA THR A 91 -10.45 17.33 4.36
C THR A 91 -9.52 18.50 4.69
N TRP A 92 -9.94 19.73 4.40
CA TRP A 92 -9.17 20.93 4.75
C TRP A 92 -9.12 21.17 6.25
N ALA A 93 -10.25 21.13 6.94
CA ALA A 93 -10.33 21.39 8.37
C ALA A 93 -9.48 20.38 9.18
N LEU A 94 -9.43 19.13 8.75
CA LEU A 94 -8.68 18.07 9.44
C LEU A 94 -7.19 18.04 9.07
N LEU A 95 -6.82 18.32 7.80
CA LEU A 95 -5.43 18.19 7.34
C LEU A 95 -4.64 19.51 7.37
N LEU A 96 -5.24 20.66 7.03
CA LEU A 96 -4.49 21.92 6.92
C LEU A 96 -3.86 22.34 8.26
N PRO A 97 -4.58 22.37 9.39
CA PRO A 97 -3.98 22.81 10.65
C PRO A 97 -2.75 21.99 11.07
N PRO A 98 -2.79 20.64 11.12
CA PRO A 98 -1.61 19.87 11.50
C PRO A 98 -0.49 19.96 10.45
N VAL A 99 -0.81 20.06 9.15
CA VAL A 99 0.23 20.23 8.11
C VAL A 99 0.94 21.56 8.24
N LEU A 100 0.21 22.66 8.48
CA LEU A 100 0.81 23.99 8.58
C LEU A 100 1.58 24.22 9.89
N LEU A 101 1.17 23.55 10.98
CA LEU A 101 1.72 23.79 12.30
C LEU A 101 2.78 22.76 12.74
N LEU A 102 2.73 21.53 12.21
CA LEU A 102 3.50 20.40 12.76
C LEU A 102 4.37 19.67 11.73
N VAL A 103 4.10 19.81 10.43
CA VAL A 103 4.79 19.02 9.41
C VAL A 103 6.07 19.71 8.94
N HIS A 104 7.17 18.97 8.97
CA HIS A 104 8.46 19.33 8.40
C HIS A 104 8.93 18.19 7.50
N ASP A 105 9.46 18.51 6.31
CA ASP A 105 9.73 17.53 5.25
C ASP A 105 10.78 16.49 5.65
N ALA A 106 11.82 16.93 6.37
CA ALA A 106 12.90 16.10 6.82
C ALA A 106 13.34 16.46 8.25
N PRO A 107 13.76 15.50 9.10
CA PRO A 107 14.32 15.81 10.42
C PRO A 107 15.56 16.71 10.30
N GLU A 108 16.30 16.60 9.19
CA GLU A 108 17.47 17.39 8.89
C GLU A 108 17.16 18.91 8.79
N ASP A 109 15.93 19.30 8.40
CA ASP A 109 15.49 20.71 8.35
C ASP A 109 15.45 21.36 9.74
N LEU A 110 15.30 20.54 10.77
CA LEU A 110 15.31 20.95 12.18
C LEU A 110 16.66 20.69 12.86
N GLY A 111 17.68 20.29 12.09
CA GLY A 111 18.97 19.87 12.63
C GLY A 111 18.91 18.57 13.45
N LEU A 112 17.84 17.78 13.29
CA LEU A 112 17.67 16.46 13.88
C LEU A 112 18.20 15.38 12.92
N ARG A 113 18.32 14.15 13.43
CA ARG A 113 18.58 12.94 12.62
C ARG A 113 17.34 12.03 12.65
N PRO A 114 17.15 11.17 11.63
CA PRO A 114 16.11 10.16 11.65
C PRO A 114 16.12 9.33 12.94
N ASP A 115 14.94 8.87 13.36
CA ASP A 115 14.71 8.15 14.62
C ASP A 115 15.07 8.90 15.93
N GLY A 116 15.45 10.18 15.85
CA GLY A 116 15.85 10.98 17.02
C GLY A 116 17.26 10.67 17.51
N ASP A 117 18.13 10.14 16.64
CA ASP A 117 19.51 9.83 16.98
C ASP A 117 20.25 11.09 17.45
N ALA A 118 20.91 10.98 18.61
CA ALA A 118 21.74 12.07 19.11
C ALA A 118 22.76 12.45 18.02
N ARG A 119 22.93 13.76 17.80
CA ARG A 119 24.13 14.26 17.11
C ARG A 119 25.30 13.57 17.81
N GLU A 120 26.11 12.80 17.08
CA GLU A 120 27.42 12.43 17.59
C GLU A 120 28.13 13.75 17.90
N THR A 121 28.18 14.11 19.17
CA THR A 121 29.26 14.92 19.74
C THR A 121 30.50 14.04 19.74
N ALA A 122 30.95 13.66 18.55
CA ALA A 122 32.34 13.34 18.33
C ALA A 122 32.95 14.67 17.88
N GLU A 123 33.92 15.15 18.63
CA GLU A 123 34.80 16.25 18.22
C GLU A 123 35.11 16.09 16.72
N ALA A 124 34.57 17.00 15.91
CA ALA A 124 34.97 17.08 14.54
C ALA A 124 36.48 17.37 14.55
N PRO A 125 37.32 16.56 13.88
CA PRO A 125 38.66 17.01 13.54
C PRO A 125 38.53 18.37 12.84
N PRO A 126 39.39 19.35 13.12
CA PRO A 126 39.31 20.67 12.50
C PRO A 126 39.41 20.50 10.97
N GLY A 127 38.27 20.55 10.31
CA GLY A 127 38.09 20.10 8.92
C GLY A 127 36.64 19.71 8.67
N GLY A 128 35.76 20.71 8.59
CA GLY A 128 34.30 20.53 8.48
C GLY A 128 33.89 19.55 7.39
N ARG A 129 33.38 18.39 7.81
CA ARG A 129 32.52 17.56 6.96
C ARG A 129 31.08 17.96 7.24
N ALA A 130 30.46 18.60 6.24
CA ALA A 130 29.02 18.80 6.19
C ALA A 130 28.28 17.48 6.49
N ALA A 131 27.06 17.56 7.02
CA ALA A 131 26.21 16.39 7.24
C ALA A 131 26.23 15.49 5.99
N PRO A 132 26.32 14.16 6.14
CA PRO A 132 26.40 13.27 4.99
C PRO A 132 25.18 13.54 4.09
N PRO A 133 25.37 13.75 2.77
CA PRO A 133 24.27 14.05 1.87
C PRO A 133 23.24 12.91 1.93
N VAL A 134 21.95 13.27 1.75
CA VAL A 134 20.85 12.31 1.65
C VAL A 134 21.24 11.21 0.65
N SER A 135 21.46 9.99 1.12
CA SER A 135 21.92 8.89 0.28
C SER A 135 20.76 8.26 -0.48
N GLY A 136 21.02 7.84 -1.70
CA GLY A 136 20.06 7.15 -2.55
C GLY A 136 20.39 7.26 -4.03
N LEU A 137 19.77 6.38 -4.81
CA LEU A 137 19.92 6.35 -6.25
C LEU A 137 18.99 7.37 -6.90
N THR A 138 19.39 7.82 -8.09
CA THR A 138 18.49 8.49 -9.01
C THR A 138 17.48 7.50 -9.60
N LEU A 139 16.40 8.01 -10.20
CA LEU A 139 15.44 7.15 -10.90
C LEU A 139 16.11 6.37 -12.04
N ARG A 140 17.01 7.02 -12.80
CA ARG A 140 17.70 6.39 -13.93
C ARG A 140 18.59 5.22 -13.48
N GLU A 141 19.34 5.40 -12.40
CA GLU A 141 20.14 4.33 -11.81
C GLU A 141 19.26 3.21 -11.27
N THR A 142 18.17 3.56 -10.58
CA THR A 142 17.20 2.60 -10.04
C THR A 142 16.62 1.70 -11.13
N LEU A 143 16.19 2.28 -12.26
CA LEU A 143 15.67 1.53 -13.42
C LEU A 143 16.71 0.62 -14.08
N GLY A 144 18.01 0.85 -13.83
CA GLY A 144 19.11 -0.01 -14.27
C GLY A 144 19.38 -1.20 -13.35
N THR A 145 18.73 -1.30 -12.19
CA THR A 145 18.98 -2.37 -11.20
C THR A 145 18.04 -3.55 -11.37
N SER A 146 18.56 -4.78 -11.19
CA SER A 146 17.72 -5.99 -11.15
C SER A 146 16.72 -5.99 -9.98
N ALA A 147 17.11 -5.38 -8.85
CA ALA A 147 16.26 -5.24 -7.67
C ALA A 147 14.94 -4.52 -7.98
N PHE A 148 14.97 -3.48 -8.83
CA PHE A 148 13.77 -2.75 -9.24
C PHE A 148 12.75 -3.65 -9.93
N TYR A 149 13.20 -4.50 -10.86
CA TYR A 149 12.31 -5.40 -11.59
C TYR A 149 11.78 -6.53 -10.71
N ILE A 150 12.58 -7.08 -9.79
CA ILE A 150 12.10 -8.10 -8.84
C ILE A 150 11.04 -7.52 -7.90
N LEU A 151 11.32 -6.34 -7.31
CA LEU A 151 10.36 -5.65 -6.44
C LEU A 151 9.11 -5.22 -7.21
N GLY A 152 9.28 -4.68 -8.41
CA GLY A 152 8.21 -4.25 -9.29
C GLY A 152 7.30 -5.41 -9.73
N ALA A 153 7.88 -6.56 -10.12
CA ALA A 153 7.11 -7.75 -10.50
C ALA A 153 6.33 -8.33 -9.31
N GLY A 154 6.96 -8.40 -8.12
CA GLY A 154 6.24 -8.83 -6.92
C GLY A 154 5.13 -7.85 -6.53
N TRP A 155 5.37 -6.54 -6.62
CA TRP A 155 4.35 -5.53 -6.36
C TRP A 155 3.20 -5.59 -7.37
N PHE A 156 3.51 -5.80 -8.65
CA PHE A 156 2.53 -6.06 -9.70
C PHE A 156 1.66 -7.26 -9.35
N ALA A 157 2.28 -8.40 -9.00
CA ALA A 157 1.58 -9.63 -8.65
C ALA A 157 0.66 -9.42 -7.43
N ILE A 158 1.14 -8.77 -6.38
CA ILE A 158 0.34 -8.46 -5.19
C ILE A 158 -0.85 -7.58 -5.55
N ALA A 159 -0.61 -6.44 -6.23
CA ALA A 159 -1.65 -5.48 -6.56
C ALA A 159 -2.72 -6.08 -7.49
N MET A 160 -2.28 -6.85 -8.49
CA MET A 160 -3.14 -7.62 -9.38
C MET A 160 -4.08 -8.52 -8.59
N LEU A 161 -3.50 -9.36 -7.73
CA LEU A 161 -4.22 -10.46 -7.09
C LEU A 161 -5.09 -10.02 -5.91
N VAL A 162 -4.63 -9.05 -5.12
CA VAL A 162 -5.44 -8.45 -4.06
C VAL A 162 -6.67 -7.78 -4.66
N THR A 163 -6.53 -7.09 -5.79
CA THR A 163 -7.66 -6.45 -6.47
C THR A 163 -8.64 -7.49 -7.01
N THR A 164 -8.15 -8.55 -7.67
CA THR A 164 -8.98 -9.66 -8.14
C THR A 164 -9.83 -10.25 -7.03
N LEU A 165 -9.23 -10.53 -5.87
CA LEU A 165 -9.95 -11.09 -4.73
C LEU A 165 -11.01 -10.11 -4.21
N HIS A 166 -10.73 -8.82 -4.08
CA HIS A 166 -11.75 -7.85 -3.66
C HIS A 166 -12.96 -7.81 -4.58
N PHE A 167 -12.76 -7.90 -5.90
CA PHE A 167 -13.86 -7.87 -6.87
C PHE A 167 -14.67 -9.16 -6.88
N TYR A 168 -14.01 -10.31 -6.88
CA TYR A 168 -14.66 -11.59 -7.16
C TYR A 168 -14.88 -12.46 -5.92
N GLN A 169 -14.44 -12.07 -4.72
CA GLN A 169 -14.52 -12.93 -3.53
C GLN A 169 -15.93 -13.48 -3.30
N VAL A 170 -16.96 -12.62 -3.29
CA VAL A 170 -18.35 -13.08 -3.06
C VAL A 170 -18.81 -14.02 -4.17
N SER A 171 -18.47 -13.73 -5.43
CA SER A 171 -18.80 -14.59 -6.57
C SER A 171 -18.08 -15.93 -6.54
N ILE A 172 -16.80 -15.95 -6.13
CA ILE A 172 -15.99 -17.17 -5.95
C ILE A 172 -16.61 -18.06 -4.89
N LEU A 173 -16.92 -17.49 -3.72
CA LEU A 173 -17.52 -18.22 -2.61
C LEU A 173 -18.94 -18.70 -2.97
N GLY A 174 -19.73 -17.87 -3.65
CA GLY A 174 -21.06 -18.24 -4.14
C GLY A 174 -21.02 -19.41 -5.13
N ALA A 175 -20.06 -19.42 -6.07
CA ALA A 175 -19.86 -20.53 -7.00
C ALA A 175 -19.41 -21.83 -6.31
N GLN A 176 -18.87 -21.74 -5.09
CA GLN A 176 -18.53 -22.88 -4.23
C GLN A 176 -19.71 -23.34 -3.35
N GLY A 177 -20.88 -22.71 -3.47
CA GLY A 177 -22.07 -23.03 -2.66
C GLY A 177 -22.09 -22.36 -1.28
N VAL A 178 -21.17 -21.45 -0.99
CA VAL A 178 -21.14 -20.70 0.27
C VAL A 178 -22.25 -19.64 0.25
N ALA A 179 -23.02 -19.57 1.33
CA ALA A 179 -24.07 -18.58 1.48
C ALA A 179 -23.53 -17.14 1.38
N ALA A 180 -24.27 -16.26 0.70
CA ALA A 180 -23.87 -14.87 0.47
C ALA A 180 -23.58 -14.11 1.79
N GLU A 181 -24.33 -14.41 2.85
CA GLU A 181 -24.10 -13.84 4.18
C GLU A 181 -22.72 -14.21 4.74
N THR A 182 -22.33 -15.48 4.65
CA THR A 182 -21.00 -15.95 5.08
C THR A 182 -19.90 -15.32 4.24
N ALA A 183 -20.10 -15.21 2.93
CA ALA A 183 -19.15 -14.56 2.02
C ALA A 183 -18.97 -13.06 2.34
N ALA A 184 -20.05 -12.36 2.73
CA ALA A 184 -20.00 -10.96 3.13
C ALA A 184 -19.24 -10.76 4.45
N ARG A 185 -19.37 -11.69 5.42
CA ARG A 185 -18.66 -11.65 6.71
C ARG A 185 -17.13 -11.74 6.58
N VAL A 186 -16.61 -12.19 5.44
CA VAL A 186 -15.16 -12.26 5.20
C VAL A 186 -14.51 -10.87 5.21
N PHE A 187 -15.16 -9.84 4.66
CA PHE A 187 -14.60 -8.49 4.59
C PHE A 187 -14.37 -7.83 5.96
N PRO A 188 -15.33 -7.79 6.91
CA PRO A 188 -15.09 -7.20 8.21
C PRO A 188 -14.05 -7.98 9.03
N VAL A 189 -14.05 -9.32 8.94
CA VAL A 189 -13.03 -10.14 9.63
C VAL A 189 -11.64 -9.87 9.05
N SER A 190 -11.49 -9.83 7.72
CA SER A 190 -10.21 -9.53 7.08
C SER A 190 -9.73 -8.10 7.38
N ALA A 191 -10.63 -7.13 7.45
CA ALA A 191 -10.32 -5.76 7.86
C ALA A 191 -9.80 -5.70 9.30
N LEU A 192 -10.45 -6.39 10.24
CA LEU A 192 -9.98 -6.46 11.63
C LEU A 192 -8.62 -7.14 11.72
N THR A 193 -8.44 -8.27 11.04
CA THR A 193 -7.14 -8.96 11.01
C THR A 193 -6.05 -8.08 10.39
N MET A 194 -6.36 -7.32 9.34
CA MET A 194 -5.42 -6.38 8.73
C MET A 194 -4.95 -5.32 9.74
N VAL A 195 -5.88 -4.67 10.44
CA VAL A 195 -5.59 -3.65 11.46
C VAL A 195 -4.70 -4.22 12.56
N VAL A 196 -5.02 -5.40 13.05
CA VAL A 196 -4.25 -6.04 14.12
C VAL A 196 -2.88 -6.49 13.61
N ALA A 197 -2.78 -7.04 12.41
CA ALA A 197 -1.53 -7.59 11.86
C ALA A 197 -0.54 -6.52 11.39
N MET A 198 -1.00 -5.36 10.92
CA MET A 198 -0.17 -4.28 10.37
C MET A 198 1.04 -3.90 11.26
N PRO A 199 0.89 -3.60 12.57
CA PRO A 199 2.01 -3.30 13.44
C PRO A 199 3.04 -4.43 13.54
N PHE A 200 2.58 -5.69 13.60
CA PHE A 200 3.47 -6.85 13.68
C PHE A 200 4.23 -7.07 12.38
N VAL A 201 3.57 -6.91 11.23
CA VAL A 201 4.19 -6.99 9.91
C VAL A 201 5.23 -5.88 9.74
N GLY A 202 4.91 -4.64 10.11
CA GLY A 202 5.87 -3.53 10.09
C GLY A 202 7.11 -3.81 10.95
N ARG A 203 6.91 -4.33 12.16
CA ARG A 203 8.02 -4.72 13.04
C ARG A 203 8.83 -5.91 12.50
N LEU A 204 8.20 -6.80 11.74
CA LEU A 204 8.89 -7.91 11.08
C LEU A 204 9.85 -7.38 9.99
N PHE A 205 9.41 -6.39 9.20
CA PHE A 205 10.26 -5.69 8.25
C PHE A 205 11.46 -5.00 8.92
N ASP A 206 11.26 -4.42 10.10
CA ASP A 206 12.35 -3.75 10.84
C ASP A 206 13.38 -4.73 11.44
N ARG A 207 12.98 -5.99 11.75
CA ARG A 207 13.82 -6.94 12.51
C ARG A 207 14.40 -8.09 11.71
N ARG A 208 13.85 -8.39 10.54
CA ARG A 208 14.28 -9.51 9.71
C ARG A 208 14.80 -8.99 8.38
N ARG A 209 15.60 -9.82 7.70
CA ARG A 209 16.13 -9.50 6.37
C ARG A 209 14.97 -9.21 5.42
N THR A 210 14.94 -8.01 4.85
CA THR A 210 13.82 -7.52 4.05
C THR A 210 13.44 -8.48 2.91
N ARG A 211 14.43 -9.11 2.26
CA ARG A 211 14.18 -10.08 1.18
C ARG A 211 13.31 -11.26 1.60
N HIS A 212 13.49 -11.77 2.82
CA HIS A 212 12.71 -12.91 3.32
C HIS A 212 11.32 -12.50 3.76
N VAL A 213 11.18 -11.29 4.32
CA VAL A 213 9.86 -10.75 4.69
C VAL A 213 9.02 -10.46 3.43
N PHE A 214 9.65 -9.89 2.39
CA PHE A 214 9.01 -9.68 1.09
C PHE A 214 8.61 -11.00 0.41
N ALA A 215 9.50 -11.99 0.39
CA ALA A 215 9.16 -13.33 -0.11
C ALA A 215 8.02 -13.97 0.70
N GLY A 216 8.02 -13.81 2.04
CA GLY A 216 6.94 -14.27 2.91
C GLY A 216 5.61 -13.61 2.61
N ALA A 217 5.58 -12.30 2.34
CA ALA A 217 4.38 -11.60 1.92
C ALA A 217 3.82 -12.13 0.59
N LEU A 218 4.68 -12.39 -0.40
CA LEU A 218 4.29 -13.01 -1.66
C LEU A 218 3.73 -14.43 -1.45
N LEU A 219 4.32 -15.22 -0.55
CA LEU A 219 3.78 -16.53 -0.17
C LEU A 219 2.41 -16.41 0.52
N VAL A 220 2.17 -15.39 1.34
CA VAL A 220 0.84 -15.11 1.91
C VAL A 220 -0.16 -14.77 0.82
N THR A 221 0.24 -14.02 -0.22
CA THR A 221 -0.60 -13.77 -1.40
C THR A 221 -0.93 -15.07 -2.14
N THR A 222 0.06 -15.92 -2.39
CA THR A 222 -0.13 -17.27 -2.98
C THR A 222 -1.10 -18.10 -2.14
N ALA A 223 -0.90 -18.14 -0.82
CA ALA A 223 -1.74 -18.87 0.11
C ALA A 223 -3.18 -18.34 0.13
N SER A 224 -3.37 -17.02 -0.01
CA SER A 224 -4.70 -16.41 -0.09
C SER A 224 -5.45 -16.86 -1.35
N LEU A 225 -4.77 -16.89 -2.50
CA LEU A 225 -5.34 -17.34 -3.77
C LEU A 225 -5.71 -18.82 -3.77
N VAL A 226 -4.86 -19.66 -3.17
CA VAL A 226 -5.12 -21.08 -3.06
C VAL A 226 -6.19 -21.35 -2.00
N GLY A 227 -6.10 -20.64 -0.87
CA GLY A 227 -6.99 -20.78 0.29
C GLY A 227 -8.44 -20.46 -0.02
N VAL A 228 -8.72 -19.43 -0.83
CA VAL A 228 -10.10 -19.12 -1.26
C VAL A 228 -10.73 -20.28 -2.04
N THR A 229 -9.93 -21.16 -2.67
CA THR A 229 -10.45 -22.33 -3.42
C THR A 229 -10.90 -23.49 -2.53
N PHE A 230 -10.67 -23.40 -1.21
CA PHE A 230 -11.01 -24.44 -0.24
C PHE A 230 -12.10 -24.01 0.75
N VAL A 231 -12.72 -22.84 0.55
CA VAL A 231 -13.78 -22.36 1.43
C VAL A 231 -15.09 -23.06 1.09
N HIS A 232 -15.70 -23.69 2.09
CA HIS A 232 -16.95 -24.45 1.93
C HIS A 232 -17.90 -24.29 3.13
N ASP A 233 -17.41 -23.81 4.27
CA ASP A 233 -18.18 -23.60 5.49
C ASP A 233 -17.78 -22.28 6.17
N VAL A 234 -18.46 -21.95 7.27
CA VAL A 234 -18.18 -20.73 8.04
C VAL A 234 -16.76 -20.74 8.62
N THR A 235 -16.29 -21.90 9.08
CA THR A 235 -14.96 -22.04 9.70
C THR A 235 -13.85 -21.73 8.69
N THR A 236 -13.89 -22.36 7.52
CA THR A 236 -12.92 -22.11 6.44
C THR A 236 -13.03 -20.70 5.89
N ALA A 237 -14.22 -20.10 5.86
CA ALA A 237 -14.40 -18.70 5.48
C ALA A 237 -13.72 -17.75 6.46
N VAL A 238 -13.80 -18.00 7.78
CA VAL A 238 -13.11 -17.21 8.81
C VAL A 238 -11.59 -17.39 8.72
N LEU A 239 -11.11 -18.63 8.54
CA LEU A 239 -9.68 -18.89 8.34
C LEU A 239 -9.13 -18.16 7.09
N TYR A 240 -9.86 -18.24 5.97
CA TYR A 240 -9.54 -17.49 4.76
C TYR A 240 -9.58 -15.98 5.00
N ALA A 241 -10.58 -15.46 5.73
CA ALA A 241 -10.68 -14.04 6.04
C ALA A 241 -9.47 -13.53 6.82
N MET A 242 -8.99 -14.30 7.80
CA MET A 242 -7.78 -13.95 8.55
C MET A 242 -6.54 -13.96 7.64
N LEU A 243 -6.40 -14.96 6.78
CA LEU A 243 -5.29 -15.04 5.82
C LEU A 243 -5.33 -13.88 4.82
N PHE A 244 -6.51 -13.54 4.31
CA PHE A 244 -6.72 -12.43 3.40
C PHE A 244 -6.47 -11.08 4.09
N GLY A 245 -6.84 -10.93 5.36
CA GLY A 245 -6.50 -9.76 6.17
C GLY A 245 -5.01 -9.60 6.38
N LEU A 246 -4.29 -10.69 6.66
CA LEU A 246 -2.83 -10.70 6.74
C LEU A 246 -2.18 -10.31 5.40
N ASN A 247 -2.70 -10.81 4.28
CA ASN A 247 -2.26 -10.43 2.93
C ASN A 247 -2.40 -8.92 2.68
N ASN A 248 -3.53 -8.35 3.09
CA ASN A 248 -3.77 -6.90 3.01
C ASN A 248 -2.80 -6.11 3.90
N ALA A 249 -2.52 -6.58 5.13
CA ALA A 249 -1.55 -5.94 6.02
C ALA A 249 -0.14 -5.92 5.43
N CYS A 250 0.31 -7.04 4.85
CA CYS A 250 1.57 -7.14 4.12
C CYS A 250 1.63 -6.16 2.95
N SER A 251 0.60 -6.15 2.11
CA SER A 251 0.52 -5.32 0.91
C SER A 251 0.62 -3.82 1.24
N MET A 252 -0.16 -3.36 2.22
CA MET A 252 -0.19 -1.96 2.63
C MET A 252 1.12 -1.51 3.30
N THR A 253 1.73 -2.37 4.13
CA THR A 253 2.98 -2.03 4.82
C THR A 253 4.17 -1.99 3.86
N MET A 254 4.20 -2.88 2.87
CA MET A 254 5.31 -3.00 1.91
C MET A 254 5.51 -1.78 1.03
N PHE A 255 4.41 -1.14 0.59
CA PHE A 255 4.48 -0.04 -0.36
C PHE A 255 5.42 1.09 0.11
N GLY A 256 5.27 1.54 1.35
CA GLY A 256 6.13 2.60 1.90
C GLY A 256 7.53 2.11 2.26
N TYR A 257 7.73 0.81 2.52
CA TYR A 257 8.96 0.29 3.12
C TYR A 257 10.03 -0.11 2.09
N LEU A 258 9.64 -0.82 1.02
CA LEU A 258 10.59 -1.46 0.11
C LEU A 258 11.43 -0.48 -0.69
N TRP A 259 10.79 0.52 -1.30
CA TRP A 259 11.48 1.48 -2.18
C TRP A 259 12.55 2.29 -1.46
N PRO A 260 12.29 2.94 -0.30
CA PRO A 260 13.32 3.70 0.40
C PRO A 260 14.37 2.82 1.08
N ARG A 261 14.08 1.54 1.33
CA ARG A 261 15.05 0.59 1.87
C ARG A 261 16.08 0.16 0.83
N TYR A 262 15.64 -0.09 -0.41
CA TYR A 262 16.52 -0.58 -1.49
C TYR A 262 17.17 0.51 -2.33
N PHE A 263 16.54 1.68 -2.46
CA PHE A 263 17.03 2.72 -3.37
C PHE A 263 17.41 4.02 -2.65
N GLY A 264 17.27 4.07 -1.33
CA GLY A 264 17.53 5.27 -0.53
C GLY A 264 16.48 6.35 -0.69
N ARG A 265 16.78 7.56 -0.22
CA ARG A 265 15.80 8.65 -0.05
C ARG A 265 15.92 9.78 -1.07
N LEU A 266 17.04 9.88 -1.79
CA LEU A 266 17.35 11.02 -2.66
C LEU A 266 16.27 11.33 -3.70
N HIS A 267 15.80 10.33 -4.45
CA HIS A 267 14.73 10.47 -5.45
C HIS A 267 13.52 9.58 -5.13
N LEU A 268 13.21 9.44 -3.84
CA LEU A 268 12.22 8.47 -3.38
C LEU A 268 10.83 8.67 -3.98
N GLY A 269 10.37 9.92 -4.08
CA GLY A 269 9.05 10.23 -4.64
C GLY A 269 8.89 9.76 -6.08
N SER A 270 9.91 9.98 -6.93
CA SER A 270 9.92 9.51 -8.31
C SER A 270 9.95 7.98 -8.39
N ILE A 271 10.78 7.33 -7.58
CA ILE A 271 10.93 5.87 -7.57
C ILE A 271 9.65 5.18 -7.08
N GLN A 272 9.11 5.61 -5.93
CA GLN A 272 7.84 5.10 -5.40
C GLN A 272 6.67 5.39 -6.35
N GLY A 273 6.66 6.55 -7.01
CA GLY A 273 5.67 6.89 -8.03
C GLY A 273 5.69 5.91 -9.21
N THR A 274 6.87 5.59 -9.75
CA THR A 274 7.02 4.56 -10.80
C THR A 274 6.59 3.19 -10.30
N GLY A 275 6.97 2.80 -9.08
CA GLY A 275 6.51 1.56 -8.44
C GLY A 275 4.99 1.50 -8.29
N GLN A 276 4.36 2.62 -7.90
CA GLN A 276 2.91 2.73 -7.78
C GLN A 276 2.22 2.58 -9.14
N MET A 277 2.78 3.14 -10.20
CA MET A 277 2.27 2.95 -11.57
C MET A 277 2.24 1.46 -11.93
N ILE A 278 3.31 0.71 -11.66
CA ILE A 278 3.36 -0.75 -11.88
C ILE A 278 2.23 -1.45 -11.10
N GLY A 279 2.02 -1.07 -9.84
CA GLY A 279 0.93 -1.61 -9.02
C GLY A 279 -0.46 -1.31 -9.60
N VAL A 280 -0.69 -0.10 -10.10
CA VAL A 280 -1.97 0.29 -10.73
C VAL A 280 -2.24 -0.49 -12.02
N VAL A 281 -1.20 -0.72 -12.84
CA VAL A 281 -1.33 -1.57 -14.03
C VAL A 281 -1.69 -3.00 -13.62
N GLY A 282 -1.02 -3.55 -12.60
CA GLY A 282 -1.35 -4.87 -12.04
C GLY A 282 -2.80 -4.95 -11.56
N ALA A 283 -3.21 -4.01 -10.70
CA ALA A 283 -4.57 -3.93 -10.18
C ALA A 283 -5.64 -3.83 -11.28
N SER A 284 -5.36 -3.09 -12.36
CA SER A 284 -6.26 -2.95 -13.50
C SER A 284 -6.41 -4.26 -14.30
N LEU A 285 -5.32 -5.00 -14.46
CA LEU A 285 -5.32 -6.26 -15.24
C LEU A 285 -5.81 -7.46 -14.43
N GLY A 286 -5.75 -7.40 -13.10
CA GLY A 286 -6.00 -8.54 -12.21
C GLY A 286 -7.39 -9.16 -12.31
N PRO A 287 -8.48 -8.39 -12.30
CA PRO A 287 -9.82 -8.95 -12.39
C PRO A 287 -10.12 -9.67 -13.72
N LEU A 288 -9.39 -9.37 -14.80
CA LEU A 288 -9.72 -9.83 -16.16
C LEU A 288 -9.67 -11.36 -16.33
N PRO A 289 -8.59 -12.08 -15.95
CA PRO A 289 -8.53 -13.53 -16.15
C PRO A 289 -9.59 -14.28 -15.34
N VAL A 290 -9.94 -13.78 -14.16
CA VAL A 290 -10.96 -14.39 -13.30
C VAL A 290 -12.37 -14.12 -13.85
N GLY A 291 -12.64 -12.91 -14.36
CA GLY A 291 -13.89 -12.61 -15.06
C GLY A 291 -14.11 -13.55 -16.25
N LEU A 292 -13.11 -13.68 -17.12
CA LEU A 292 -13.15 -14.62 -18.25
C LEU A 292 -13.35 -16.07 -17.80
N ALA A 293 -12.76 -16.48 -16.67
CA ALA A 293 -12.97 -17.82 -16.13
C ALA A 293 -14.41 -18.06 -15.67
N PHE A 294 -15.06 -17.05 -15.09
CA PHE A 294 -16.48 -17.13 -14.77
C PHE A 294 -17.34 -17.20 -16.03
N ASP A 295 -17.07 -16.37 -17.04
CA ASP A 295 -17.87 -16.30 -18.26
C ASP A 295 -17.77 -17.59 -19.09
N LEU A 296 -16.58 -18.20 -19.15
CA LEU A 296 -16.31 -19.38 -20.01
C LEU A 296 -16.52 -20.72 -19.30
N ILE A 297 -16.16 -20.81 -18.01
CA ILE A 297 -16.06 -22.08 -17.27
C ILE A 297 -17.06 -22.11 -16.10
N GLY A 298 -17.60 -20.96 -15.69
CA GLY A 298 -18.47 -20.84 -14.51
C GLY A 298 -17.73 -20.99 -13.17
N SER A 299 -16.41 -21.15 -13.18
CA SER A 299 -15.59 -21.34 -11.98
C SER A 299 -14.21 -20.70 -12.12
N ALA A 300 -13.81 -19.97 -11.09
CA ALA A 300 -12.50 -19.31 -11.04
C ALA A 300 -11.40 -20.17 -10.39
N SER A 301 -11.72 -21.33 -9.81
CA SER A 301 -10.79 -22.07 -8.95
C SER A 301 -9.51 -22.51 -9.67
N GLY A 302 -9.63 -23.00 -10.91
CA GLY A 302 -8.47 -23.38 -11.72
C GLY A 302 -7.58 -22.17 -12.07
N THR A 303 -8.21 -21.08 -12.51
CA THR A 303 -7.52 -19.82 -12.86
C THR A 303 -6.81 -19.21 -11.66
N LEU A 304 -7.43 -19.24 -10.47
CA LEU A 304 -6.79 -18.75 -9.24
C LEU A 304 -5.56 -19.56 -8.86
N ARG A 305 -5.61 -20.91 -8.97
CA ARG A 305 -4.44 -21.76 -8.70
C ARG A 305 -3.32 -21.53 -9.71
N LEU A 306 -3.66 -21.29 -10.98
CA LEU A 306 -2.69 -20.93 -12.01
C LEU A 306 -2.06 -19.56 -11.74
N LEU A 307 -2.88 -18.56 -11.41
CA LEU A 307 -2.42 -17.22 -11.06
C LEU A 307 -1.55 -17.20 -9.80
N ALA A 308 -1.75 -18.14 -8.86
CA ALA A 308 -0.94 -18.29 -7.65
C ALA A 308 0.52 -18.66 -7.96
N LEU A 309 0.82 -19.21 -9.14
CA LEU A 309 2.19 -19.48 -9.56
C LEU A 309 3.01 -18.20 -9.77
N LEU A 310 2.37 -17.09 -10.12
CA LEU A 310 3.05 -15.80 -10.33
C LEU A 310 3.69 -15.25 -9.04
N PRO A 311 2.94 -14.99 -7.94
CA PRO A 311 3.54 -14.52 -6.69
C PRO A 311 4.48 -15.57 -6.11
N LEU A 312 4.24 -16.87 -6.32
CA LEU A 312 5.16 -17.93 -5.91
C LEU A 312 6.52 -17.83 -6.62
N ALA A 313 6.52 -17.64 -7.94
CA ALA A 313 7.74 -17.43 -8.73
C ALA A 313 8.45 -16.14 -8.32
N CYS A 314 7.71 -15.05 -8.09
CA CYS A 314 8.26 -13.80 -7.55
C CYS A 314 8.87 -14.00 -6.15
N ALA A 315 8.26 -14.83 -5.29
CA ALA A 315 8.78 -15.13 -3.95
C ALA A 315 10.11 -15.87 -4.02
N ALA A 316 10.22 -16.87 -4.91
CA ALA A 316 11.48 -17.57 -5.16
C ALA A 316 12.55 -16.63 -5.72
N ALA A 317 12.19 -15.79 -6.70
CA ALA A 317 13.10 -14.81 -7.27
C ALA A 317 13.58 -13.79 -6.23
N ALA A 318 12.68 -13.32 -5.36
CA ALA A 318 13.00 -12.42 -4.27
C ALA A 318 13.93 -13.08 -3.23
N ALA A 319 13.66 -14.32 -2.84
CA ALA A 319 14.49 -15.03 -1.86
C ALA A 319 15.91 -15.30 -2.38
N LEU A 320 16.06 -15.63 -3.67
CA LEU A 320 17.31 -16.06 -4.28
C LEU A 320 18.14 -14.92 -4.88
N PHE A 321 17.50 -13.95 -5.54
CA PHE A 321 18.19 -12.96 -6.37
C PHE A 321 18.07 -11.51 -5.87
N LEU A 322 17.19 -11.22 -4.91
CA LEU A 322 17.04 -9.85 -4.41
C LEU A 322 18.25 -9.47 -3.55
N ARG A 323 19.04 -8.53 -4.07
CA ARG A 323 20.21 -7.95 -3.41
C ARG A 323 20.08 -6.43 -3.37
N THR A 324 20.65 -5.83 -2.34
CA THR A 324 20.72 -4.38 -2.22
C THR A 324 21.63 -3.81 -3.32
N PRO A 325 21.15 -2.87 -4.16
CA PRO A 325 21.97 -2.25 -5.20
C PRO A 325 23.23 -1.57 -4.66
N ALA A 326 24.32 -1.63 -5.44
CA ALA A 326 25.54 -0.86 -5.15
C ALA A 326 25.25 0.65 -5.25
N GLY A 327 25.66 1.43 -4.26
CA GLY A 327 25.46 2.89 -4.21
C GLY A 327 24.55 3.38 -3.08
N VAL A 328 23.87 2.48 -2.36
CA VAL A 328 23.16 2.83 -1.12
C VAL A 328 24.08 2.56 0.07
N THR A 329 24.93 3.55 0.41
CA THR A 329 25.77 3.49 1.61
C THR A 329 24.97 4.00 2.82
N GLY A 330 24.82 3.14 3.84
CA GLY A 330 24.30 3.53 5.15
C GLY A 330 22.89 3.02 5.47
N SER A 331 22.78 1.77 5.91
CA SER A 331 22.03 1.46 7.14
C SER A 331 22.40 0.03 7.53
N GLU A 332 22.89 -0.13 8.76
CA GLU A 332 23.25 -1.40 9.41
C GLU A 332 22.47 -2.59 8.82
N HIS A 333 23.18 -3.34 7.99
CA HIS A 333 22.60 -4.33 7.10
C HIS A 333 22.34 -5.61 7.90
N LEU A 334 21.08 -5.93 8.14
CA LEU A 334 20.65 -7.32 8.29
C LEU A 334 20.60 -7.94 6.88
N ASP A 335 21.78 -8.06 6.25
CA ASP A 335 22.01 -8.89 5.07
C ASP A 335 22.14 -10.36 5.45
#